data_AF-A0A0P7DIZ5-F1
#
_entry.id   AF-A0A0P7DIZ5-F1
#
_cell.length_a   1.000
_cell.length_b   1.000
_cell.length_c   1.000
_cell.angle_alpha   90.00
_cell.angle_beta   90.00
_cell.angle_gamma   90.00
#
_symmetry.space_group_name_H-M   'P 1'
#
loop_
_entity.id
_entity.type
_entity.pdbx_description
1 polymer ?
#
loop_
_entity_poly.entity_id
_entity_poly.type
_entity_poly.pdbx_seq_one_letter_code
_entity_poly.pdbx_strand_id
1 'polypeptide(L)'
;MRIRGEVFWQWADPSLHHRTHDETLGDGTHIDVQVRLSRAGNTQMFIGVYASTGMALHEEAFDSRPGESMTRALAWGVGRARRIATETLPKFDQVACS
;
A
#
# COMPACT_ATOMS: atom_id res chain seq x y z
N MET A 1 -15.36 2.19 -0.01
CA MET A 1 -15.07 0.99 0.80
C MET A 1 -13.98 0.21 0.09
N ARG A 2 -12.95 -0.28 0.78
CA ARG A 2 -11.86 -1.08 0.18
C ARG A 2 -12.20 -2.56 0.32
N ILE A 3 -11.96 -3.34 -0.73
CA ILE A 3 -12.12 -4.80 -0.74
C ILE A 3 -10.72 -5.38 -0.49
N ARG A 4 -10.43 -5.68 0.78
CA ARG A 4 -9.12 -6.18 1.23
C ARG A 4 -8.92 -7.63 0.80
N GLY A 5 -7.74 -7.93 0.26
CA GLY A 5 -7.34 -9.27 -0.14
C GLY A 5 -6.72 -10.08 1.01
N GLU A 6 -6.31 -11.30 0.69
CA GLU A 6 -5.73 -12.24 1.65
C GLU A 6 -4.45 -11.70 2.29
N VAL A 7 -3.61 -10.99 1.52
CA VAL A 7 -2.34 -10.43 2.01
C VAL A 7 -2.59 -9.48 3.17
N PHE A 8 -3.60 -8.61 3.05
CA PHE A 8 -3.99 -7.75 4.16
C PHE A 8 -4.42 -8.56 5.38
N TRP A 9 -5.28 -9.56 5.21
CA TRP A 9 -5.83 -10.33 6.32
C TRP A 9 -4.81 -11.21 7.03
N GLN A 10 -3.84 -11.76 6.29
CA GLN A 10 -2.72 -12.49 6.88
C GLN A 10 -1.76 -11.55 7.64
N TRP A 11 -1.55 -10.34 7.13
CA TRP A 11 -0.71 -9.36 7.80
C TRP A 11 -1.41 -8.72 9.00
N ALA A 12 -2.70 -8.41 8.94
CA ALA A 12 -3.40 -7.64 9.96
C ALA A 12 -3.32 -8.28 11.36
N ASP A 13 -2.93 -7.47 12.34
CA ASP A 13 -2.96 -7.83 13.77
C ASP A 13 -3.51 -6.63 14.55
N PRO A 14 -4.80 -6.67 14.96
CA PRO A 14 -5.44 -5.55 15.64
C PRO A 14 -4.87 -5.31 17.05
N SER A 15 -4.09 -6.24 17.60
CA SER A 15 -3.43 -6.06 18.91
C SER A 15 -2.17 -5.20 18.84
N LEU A 16 -1.67 -4.91 17.64
CA LEU A 16 -0.45 -4.14 17.42
C LEU A 16 -0.76 -2.73 16.93
N HIS A 17 -0.16 -1.73 17.57
CA HIS A 17 -0.22 -0.36 17.08
C HIS A 17 0.50 -0.25 15.73
N HIS A 18 -0.17 0.37 14.77
CA HIS A 18 0.37 0.68 13.46
C HIS A 18 0.23 2.17 13.16
N ARG A 19 1.08 2.67 12.27
CA ARG A 19 0.95 3.99 11.64
C ARG A 19 0.53 3.78 10.20
N THR A 20 -0.34 4.66 9.71
CA THR A 20 -0.93 4.55 8.39
C THR A 20 -0.64 5.80 7.57
N HIS A 21 -0.46 5.61 6.27
CA HIS A 21 -0.59 6.64 5.25
C HIS A 21 -1.66 6.21 4.26
N ASP A 22 -2.78 6.94 4.25
CA ASP A 22 -3.83 6.80 3.24
C ASP A 22 -3.75 7.99 2.28
N GLU A 23 -3.84 7.75 0.99
CA GLU A 23 -3.84 8.80 -0.04
C GLU A 23 -4.71 8.39 -1.23
N THR A 24 -5.48 9.33 -1.75
CA THR A 24 -6.25 9.17 -2.98
C THR A 24 -5.59 9.99 -4.08
N LEU A 25 -5.23 9.33 -5.18
CA LEU A 25 -4.60 9.94 -6.35
C LEU A 25 -5.67 10.60 -7.24
N GLY A 26 -5.22 11.37 -8.25
CA GLY A 26 -6.11 12.15 -9.10
C GLY A 26 -7.08 11.34 -9.97
N ASP A 27 -6.75 10.08 -10.25
CA ASP A 27 -7.58 9.10 -10.98
C ASP A 27 -8.57 8.34 -10.05
N GLY A 28 -8.55 8.64 -8.76
CA GLY A 28 -9.34 7.95 -7.74
C GLY A 28 -8.72 6.65 -7.23
N THR A 29 -7.54 6.26 -7.73
CA THR A 29 -6.76 5.16 -7.15
C THR A 29 -6.39 5.51 -5.71
N HIS A 30 -6.54 4.55 -4.81
CA HIS A 30 -6.32 4.73 -3.39
C HIS A 30 -5.13 3.89 -2.93
N ILE A 31 -4.18 4.52 -2.25
CA ILE A 31 -3.05 3.84 -1.61
C ILE A 31 -3.25 3.81 -0.10
N ASP A 32 -2.94 2.67 0.51
CA ASP A 32 -2.91 2.49 1.95
C ASP A 32 -1.60 1.78 2.32
N VAL A 33 -0.74 2.48 3.05
CA VAL A 33 0.53 1.95 3.53
C VAL A 33 0.51 1.96 5.04
N GLN A 34 0.75 0.79 5.63
CA GLN A 34 0.75 0.63 7.08
C GLN A 34 2.10 0.08 7.54
N VAL A 35 2.60 0.60 8.65
CA VAL A 35 3.82 0.10 9.30
C VAL A 35 3.55 -0.15 10.78
N ARG A 36 4.21 -1.17 11.32
CA ARG A 36 4.15 -1.48 12.75
C ARG A 36 5.45 -2.14 13.22
N LEU A 37 5.58 -2.29 14.53
CA LEU A 37 6.54 -3.23 15.09
C LEU A 37 5.85 -4.56 15.38
N SER A 38 6.51 -5.66 15.02
CA SER A 38 6.15 -6.98 15.55
C SER A 38 6.40 -7.06 17.06
N ARG A 39 5.91 -8.11 17.71
CA ARG A 39 6.19 -8.39 19.13
C ARG A 39 7.68 -8.54 19.44
N ALA A 40 8.48 -8.93 18.46
CA ALA A 40 9.94 -9.03 18.55
C ALA A 40 10.67 -7.72 18.21
N GLY A 41 9.95 -6.64 17.91
CA GLY A 41 10.53 -5.34 17.57
C GLY A 41 10.94 -5.17 16.10
N ASN A 42 10.71 -6.16 15.23
CA ASN A 42 10.96 -5.99 13.79
C ASN A 42 9.96 -5.03 13.16
N THR A 43 10.44 -4.08 12.35
CA THR A 43 9.59 -3.23 11.52
C THR A 43 8.91 -4.07 10.44
N GLN A 44 7.59 -4.12 10.48
CA GLN A 44 6.73 -4.74 9.49
C GLN A 44 5.99 -3.68 8.68
N MET A 45 5.57 -4.05 7.48
CA MET A 45 4.88 -3.13 6.58
C MET A 45 3.87 -3.86 5.71
N PHE A 46 2.77 -3.19 5.40
CA PHE A 46 1.81 -3.57 4.40
C PHE A 46 1.65 -2.41 3.40
N ILE A 47 1.49 -2.75 2.12
CA ILE A 47 1.20 -1.81 1.04
C ILE A 47 0.01 -2.35 0.27
N GLY A 48 -1.06 -1.56 0.21
CA GLY A 48 -2.24 -1.81 -0.60
C GLY A 48 -2.47 -0.69 -1.61
N VAL A 49 -2.79 -1.06 -2.84
CA VAL A 49 -3.24 -0.16 -3.90
C VAL A 49 -4.60 -0.65 -4.37
N TYR A 50 -5.59 0.23 -4.38
CA TYR A 50 -6.97 -0.09 -4.67
C TYR A 50 -7.51 0.82 -5.75
N ALA A 51 -8.30 0.27 -6.68
CA ALA A 51 -9.02 1.05 -7.66
C ALA A 51 -10.02 1.99 -6.98
N SER A 52 -10.54 2.97 -7.71
CA SER A 52 -11.61 3.86 -7.23
C SER A 52 -12.89 3.11 -6.81
N THR A 53 -13.11 1.91 -7.37
CA THR A 53 -14.19 0.98 -6.98
C THR A 53 -13.94 0.29 -5.64
N GLY A 54 -12.73 0.40 -5.08
CA GLY A 54 -12.29 -0.30 -3.88
C GLY A 54 -11.65 -1.67 -4.14
N MET A 55 -11.67 -2.17 -5.37
CA MET A 55 -11.02 -3.44 -5.74
C MET A 55 -9.51 -3.37 -5.54
N ALA A 56 -8.91 -4.40 -4.93
CA ALA A 56 -7.46 -4.49 -4.80
C ALA A 56 -6.81 -4.60 -6.19
N LEU A 57 -5.93 -3.65 -6.50
CA LEU A 57 -5.05 -3.67 -7.66
C LEU A 57 -3.71 -4.32 -7.32
N HIS A 58 -3.22 -4.08 -6.10
CA HIS A 58 -2.00 -4.68 -5.57
C HIS A 58 -2.05 -4.74 -4.05
N GLU A 59 -1.59 -5.84 -3.47
CA GLU A 59 -1.32 -5.94 -2.03
C GLU A 59 0.01 -6.67 -1.83
N GLU A 60 0.84 -6.17 -0.93
CA GLU A 60 2.09 -6.80 -0.52
C GLU A 60 2.38 -6.52 0.96
N ALA A 61 3.07 -7.45 1.61
CA ALA A 61 3.47 -7.33 3.00
C ALA A 61 4.93 -7.73 3.20
N PHE A 62 5.56 -7.12 4.19
CA PHE A 62 6.92 -7.41 4.62
C PHE A 62 6.93 -7.69 6.12
N ASP A 63 7.32 -8.91 6.50
CA ASP A 63 7.45 -9.33 7.91
C ASP A 63 8.69 -8.75 8.61
N SER A 64 9.64 -8.21 7.83
CA SER A 64 10.81 -7.54 8.36
C SER A 64 11.38 -6.54 7.35
N ARG A 65 11.75 -5.35 7.86
CA ARG A 65 12.53 -4.31 7.19
C ARG A 65 13.79 -4.03 8.02
N PRO A 66 14.84 -4.89 7.93
CA PRO A 66 16.01 -4.81 8.80
C PRO A 66 16.72 -3.46 8.70
N GLY A 67 17.05 -2.87 9.86
CA GLY A 67 17.75 -1.57 9.93
C GLY A 67 16.89 -0.35 9.62
N GLU A 68 15.58 -0.53 9.37
CA GLU A 68 14.67 0.57 9.10
C GLU A 68 13.77 0.88 10.31
N SER A 69 13.65 2.16 10.65
CA SER A 69 12.61 2.64 11.55
C SER A 69 11.24 2.60 10.86
N MET A 70 10.15 2.59 11.64
CA MET A 70 8.79 2.69 11.08
C MET A 70 8.63 3.91 10.16
N THR A 71 9.19 5.08 10.52
CA THR A 71 9.12 6.29 9.70
C THR A 71 9.82 6.11 8.35
N ARG A 72 11.00 5.47 8.34
CA ARG A 72 11.74 5.21 7.10
C ARG A 72 11.01 4.20 6.21
N ALA A 73 10.51 3.12 6.81
CA ALA A 73 9.72 2.11 6.11
C ALA A 73 8.45 2.72 5.52
N LEU A 74 7.74 3.57 6.26
CA LEU A 74 6.51 4.22 5.78
C LEU A 74 6.80 5.12 4.57
N ALA A 75 7.83 5.97 4.64
CA ALA A 75 8.22 6.84 3.53
C ALA A 75 8.60 6.04 2.27
N TRP A 76 9.34 4.94 2.45
CA TRP A 76 9.66 4.04 1.34
C TRP A 76 8.42 3.37 0.76
N GLY A 77 7.52 2.87 1.62
CA GLY A 77 6.30 2.18 1.22
C GLY A 77 5.35 3.09 0.44
N VAL A 78 5.22 4.36 0.84
CA VAL A 78 4.44 5.36 0.08
C VAL A 78 5.03 5.57 -1.31
N GLY A 79 6.35 5.72 -1.41
CA GLY A 79 7.03 5.85 -2.71
C GLY A 79 6.81 4.63 -3.62
N ARG A 80 6.81 3.42 -3.04
CA ARG A 80 6.54 2.18 -3.76
C ARG A 80 5.07 2.07 -4.20
N ALA A 81 4.13 2.37 -3.31
CA ALA A 81 2.70 2.34 -3.60
C ALA A 81 2.34 3.29 -4.77
N ARG A 82 2.90 4.51 -4.78
CA ARG A 82 2.70 5.47 -5.88
C ARG A 82 3.26 4.97 -7.21
N ARG A 83 4.43 4.32 -7.18
CA ARG A 83 5.02 3.71 -8.39
C ARG A 83 4.11 2.62 -8.95
N ILE A 84 3.65 1.70 -8.08
CA ILE A 84 2.73 0.62 -8.45
C ILE A 84 1.44 1.20 -9.02
N ALA A 85 0.85 2.21 -8.37
CA ALA A 85 -0.36 2.85 -8.88
C ALA A 85 -0.19 3.44 -10.28
N THR A 86 1.00 3.99 -10.60
CA THR A 86 1.30 4.54 -11.93
C THR A 86 1.56 3.44 -12.97
N GLU A 87 2.16 2.31 -12.57
CA GLU A 87 2.46 1.18 -13.46
C GLU A 87 1.21 0.32 -13.76
N THR A 88 0.28 0.22 -12.81
CA THR A 88 -0.95 -0.58 -12.95
C THR A 88 -2.04 0.12 -13.77
N LEU A 89 -1.91 1.43 -14.00
CA LEU A 89 -2.78 2.14 -14.93
C LEU A 89 -2.56 1.60 -16.35
N PRO A 90 -3.57 1.01 -17.02
CA PRO A 90 -3.48 0.83 -18.45
C PRO A 90 -3.30 2.21 -19.05
N LYS A 91 -2.20 2.40 -19.79
CA LYS A 91 -2.06 3.53 -20.70
C LYS A 91 -3.15 3.37 -21.75
N PHE A 92 -4.34 3.89 -21.48
CA PHE A 92 -5.28 4.18 -22.55
C PHE A 92 -4.61 5.30 -23.33
N ASP A 93 -3.91 4.89 -24.39
CA ASP A 93 -3.33 5.81 -25.36
C ASP A 93 -4.42 6.80 -25.76
N GLN A 94 -4.07 8.06 -25.62
CA GLN A 94 -4.78 9.21 -26.15
C GLN A 94 -4.78 9.11 -27.69
N VAL A 95 -5.57 8.19 -28.24
CA VAL A 95 -5.92 8.18 -29.66
C VAL A 95 -7.32 8.76 -29.75
N ALA A 96 -7.39 10.09 -29.68
CA ALA A 96 -8.56 10.84 -30.11
C ALA A 96 -8.17 11.70 -31.32
N CYS A 97 -8.39 11.11 -32.49
CA CYS A 97 -8.69 11.67 -33.81
C CYS A 97 -8.05 13.01 -34.24
N SER A 98 -7.13 12.89 -35.20
CA SER A 98 -6.94 13.86 -36.30
C SER A 98 -8.09 13.81 -37.30
#